data_AF-Q4KIB3-F1
#
_entry.id   AF-Q4KIB3-F1
#
_cell.length_a   1.000
_cell.length_b   1.000
_cell.length_c   1.000
_cell.angle_alpha   90.00
_cell.angle_beta   90.00
_cell.angle_gamma   90.00
#
_symmetry.space_group_name_H-M   'P 1'
#
loop_
_entity.id
_entity.type
_entity.pdbx_description
1 polymer ?
#
loop_
_entity_poly.entity_id
_entity_poly.type
_entity_poly.pdbx_seq_one_letter_code
_entity_poly.pdbx_strand_id
1 'polypeptide(L)'
;MLAIFLETLTITAPVFAMLLLGLLLKRVEWIDDNFIHTASALVFNVTMPALLFLGIVHADLHSSLKPGVLIYFSLATLACFGLAWGWAIWRCPKADRGIYTQGAFRGNNAIIGLALAASMYGDYGISLGAVLAALVILFYNTLSTIVLAVYSPVIKSDPWSIFKSVVSNPLIVSVLVAAPFAYWQIGIPNWLETSGRYLAQMTLPLALICIGGTLSLAALRNSGELAMSSSLLKMVSLPALATLGAWLCGFRGAELGILFLYFGSPTAAASFVMARAANGNHELAAAIIVITTVMAAVTTNIGIFLLQWGGWI
;
A
#
# COMPACT_ATOMS: atom_id res chain seq x y z
N MET A 1 -10.45 18.01 15.18
CA MET A 1 -10.16 16.73 15.86
C MET A 1 -11.28 15.71 15.73
N LEU A 2 -12.48 15.94 16.31
CA LEU A 2 -13.57 14.96 16.22
C LEU A 2 -14.02 14.67 14.77
N ALA A 3 -14.13 15.69 13.91
CA ALA A 3 -14.51 15.51 12.50
C ALA A 3 -13.53 14.62 11.73
N ILE A 4 -12.23 14.92 11.81
CA ILE A 4 -11.16 14.14 11.15
C ILE A 4 -11.10 12.71 11.71
N PHE A 5 -11.34 12.54 13.02
CA PHE A 5 -11.41 11.22 13.64
C PHE A 5 -12.60 10.40 13.11
N LEU A 6 -13.80 11.00 13.07
CA LEU A 6 -15.01 10.37 12.52
C LEU A 6 -14.85 10.05 11.04
N GLU A 7 -14.17 10.91 10.29
CA GLU A 7 -13.91 10.71 8.87
C GLU A 7 -12.88 9.61 8.61
N THR A 8 -11.78 9.61 9.39
CA THR A 8 -10.79 8.51 9.34
C THR A 8 -11.46 7.19 9.69
N LEU A 9 -12.35 7.17 10.70
CA LEU A 9 -13.16 6.00 11.02
C LEU A 9 -14.11 5.64 9.87
N THR A 10 -14.75 6.61 9.22
CA THR A 10 -15.68 6.35 8.11
C THR A 10 -14.95 5.74 6.90
N ILE A 11 -13.73 6.21 6.60
CA ILE A 11 -12.89 5.68 5.52
C ILE A 11 -12.33 4.30 5.85
N THR A 12 -11.97 4.04 7.11
CA THR A 12 -11.38 2.76 7.54
C THR A 12 -12.41 1.71 7.99
N ALA A 13 -13.63 2.10 8.33
CA ALA A 13 -14.68 1.20 8.79
C ALA A 13 -15.04 0.11 7.76
N PRO A 14 -15.18 0.42 6.45
CA PRO A 14 -15.35 -0.63 5.43
C PRO A 14 -14.19 -1.63 5.41
N VAL A 15 -12.95 -1.17 5.64
CA VAL A 15 -11.78 -2.05 5.71
C VAL A 15 -11.91 -3.02 6.88
N PHE A 16 -12.27 -2.53 8.07
CA PHE A 16 -12.54 -3.36 9.24
C PHE A 16 -13.73 -4.30 9.04
N ALA A 17 -14.81 -3.85 8.42
CA ALA A 17 -15.98 -4.68 8.13
C ALA A 17 -15.60 -5.89 7.26
N MET A 18 -14.80 -5.68 6.20
CA MET A 18 -14.33 -6.77 5.35
C MET A 18 -13.36 -7.73 6.07
N LEU A 19 -12.48 -7.20 6.93
CA LEU A 19 -11.59 -8.02 7.77
C LEU A 19 -12.39 -8.89 8.75
N LEU A 20 -13.37 -8.30 9.45
CA LEU A 20 -14.24 -9.00 10.38
C LEU A 20 -15.12 -10.02 9.66
N LEU A 21 -15.59 -9.70 8.46
CA LEU A 21 -16.31 -10.65 7.60
C LEU A 21 -15.43 -11.86 7.27
N GLY A 22 -14.18 -11.64 6.84
CA GLY A 22 -13.24 -12.73 6.58
C GLY A 22 -12.99 -13.61 7.80
N LEU A 23 -12.80 -12.99 8.98
CA LEU A 23 -12.65 -13.70 10.24
C LEU A 23 -13.89 -14.54 10.58
N LEU A 24 -15.09 -13.96 10.42
CA LEU A 24 -16.35 -14.64 10.66
C LEU A 24 -16.52 -15.83 9.71
N LEU A 25 -16.30 -15.63 8.41
CA LEU A 25 -16.41 -16.67 7.39
C LEU A 25 -15.47 -17.85 7.65
N LYS A 26 -14.24 -17.58 8.10
CA LYS A 26 -13.29 -18.62 8.51
C LYS A 26 -13.78 -19.35 9.75
N ARG A 27 -14.32 -18.61 10.73
CA ARG A 27 -14.80 -19.17 12.01
C ARG A 27 -16.04 -20.05 11.84
N VAL A 28 -16.90 -19.75 10.87
CA VAL A 28 -18.07 -20.59 10.51
C VAL A 28 -17.73 -21.63 9.43
N GLU A 29 -16.46 -21.79 9.09
CA GLU A 29 -15.94 -22.78 8.14
C GLU A 29 -16.49 -22.65 6.70
N TRP A 30 -16.97 -21.46 6.32
CA TRP A 30 -17.39 -21.18 4.93
C TRP A 30 -16.21 -20.93 4.00
N ILE A 31 -15.08 -20.49 4.55
CA ILE A 31 -13.80 -20.38 3.84
C ILE A 31 -12.72 -21.12 4.62
N ASP A 32 -11.75 -21.68 3.91
CA ASP A 32 -10.63 -22.40 4.45
C ASP A 32 -9.29 -21.84 3.91
N ASP A 33 -8.17 -22.47 4.28
CA ASP A 33 -6.85 -22.02 3.83
C ASP A 33 -6.62 -22.23 2.34
N ASN A 34 -7.32 -23.20 1.74
CA ASN A 34 -7.29 -23.47 0.31
C ASN A 34 -8.02 -22.37 -0.48
N PHE A 35 -9.19 -21.94 -0.02
CA PHE A 35 -9.89 -20.78 -0.54
C PHE A 35 -9.02 -19.54 -0.44
N ILE A 36 -8.45 -19.26 0.75
CA ILE A 36 -7.58 -18.09 0.97
C ILE A 36 -6.38 -18.11 0.02
N HIS A 37 -5.75 -19.26 -0.17
CA HIS A 37 -4.64 -19.43 -1.11
C HIS A 37 -5.07 -19.15 -2.56
N THR A 38 -6.15 -19.79 -3.01
CA THR A 38 -6.68 -19.66 -4.38
C THR A 38 -7.16 -18.24 -4.68
N ALA A 39 -7.92 -17.64 -3.76
CA ALA A 39 -8.39 -16.27 -3.85
C ALA A 39 -7.22 -15.27 -3.88
N SER A 40 -6.19 -15.47 -3.04
CA SER A 40 -4.98 -14.63 -3.08
C SER A 40 -4.27 -14.75 -4.43
N ALA A 41 -4.16 -15.96 -5.00
CA ALA A 41 -3.57 -16.16 -6.32
C ALA A 41 -4.39 -15.48 -7.43
N LEU A 42 -5.72 -15.54 -7.37
CA LEU A 42 -6.60 -14.80 -8.29
C LEU A 42 -6.38 -13.29 -8.18
N VAL A 43 -6.30 -12.77 -6.95
CA VAL A 43 -6.06 -11.34 -6.71
C VAL A 43 -4.70 -10.91 -7.25
N PHE A 44 -3.65 -11.71 -7.02
CA PHE A 44 -2.29 -11.41 -7.47
C PHE A 44 -2.13 -11.46 -8.99
N ASN A 45 -2.69 -12.48 -9.63
CA ASN A 45 -2.43 -12.76 -11.04
C ASN A 45 -3.43 -12.12 -12.00
N VAL A 46 -4.61 -11.69 -11.51
CA VAL A 46 -5.69 -11.20 -12.38
C VAL A 46 -6.22 -9.86 -11.91
N THR A 47 -6.73 -9.77 -10.69
CA THR A 47 -7.49 -8.58 -10.28
C THR A 47 -6.60 -7.37 -10.00
N MET A 48 -5.46 -7.56 -9.31
CA MET A 48 -4.47 -6.50 -9.10
C MET A 48 -3.88 -6.02 -10.44
N PRO A 49 -3.44 -6.90 -11.36
CA PRO A 49 -3.04 -6.48 -12.71
C PRO A 49 -4.09 -5.63 -13.43
N ALA A 50 -5.37 -6.01 -13.38
CA ALA A 50 -6.45 -5.20 -13.96
C ALA A 50 -6.60 -3.83 -13.27
N LEU A 51 -6.54 -3.80 -11.92
CA LEU A 51 -6.57 -2.56 -11.13
C LEU A 51 -5.43 -1.62 -11.52
N LEU A 52 -4.19 -2.14 -11.62
CA LEU A 52 -3.03 -1.33 -11.95
C LEU A 52 -3.07 -0.84 -13.40
N PHE A 53 -3.50 -1.70 -14.33
CA PHE A 53 -3.59 -1.35 -15.74
C PHE A 53 -4.59 -0.20 -15.95
N LEU A 54 -5.82 -0.38 -15.46
CA LEU A 54 -6.85 0.65 -15.58
C LEU A 54 -6.48 1.91 -14.78
N GLY A 55 -5.81 1.77 -13.64
CA GLY A 55 -5.33 2.90 -12.85
C GLY A 55 -4.31 3.75 -13.61
N ILE A 56 -3.43 3.14 -14.42
CA ILE A 56 -2.44 3.86 -15.23
C ILE A 56 -3.07 4.45 -16.49
N VAL A 57 -3.93 3.70 -17.19
CA VAL A 57 -4.57 4.20 -18.42
C VAL A 57 -5.46 5.41 -18.15
N HIS A 58 -6.17 5.44 -17.02
CA HIS A 58 -7.03 6.57 -16.64
C HIS A 58 -6.30 7.61 -15.79
N ALA A 59 -4.99 7.47 -15.55
CA ALA A 59 -4.24 8.47 -14.80
C ALA A 59 -4.13 9.76 -15.62
N ASP A 60 -4.82 10.81 -15.17
CA ASP A 60 -4.63 12.14 -15.72
C ASP A 60 -3.31 12.75 -15.24
N LEU A 61 -2.22 12.35 -15.92
CA LEU A 61 -0.87 12.86 -15.70
C LEU A 61 -0.71 14.32 -16.14
N HIS A 62 -1.71 14.93 -16.79
CA HIS A 62 -1.66 16.32 -17.21
C HIS A 62 -2.24 17.28 -16.15
N SER A 63 -2.89 16.76 -15.11
CA SER A 63 -3.45 17.55 -14.00
C SER A 63 -2.40 17.90 -12.93
N SER A 64 -2.36 19.18 -12.53
CA SER A 64 -1.58 19.77 -11.42
C SER A 64 -0.19 19.17 -11.12
N LEU A 65 0.61 18.93 -12.16
CA LEU A 65 2.01 18.52 -12.00
C LEU A 65 2.78 19.62 -11.25
N LYS A 66 3.14 19.32 -9.99
CA LYS A 66 4.10 20.12 -9.23
C LYS A 66 5.41 19.34 -9.15
N PRO A 67 6.37 19.58 -10.08
CA PRO A 67 7.59 18.78 -10.17
C PRO A 67 8.34 18.67 -8.85
N GLY A 68 8.38 19.75 -8.06
CA GLY A 68 8.99 19.74 -6.72
C GLY A 68 8.39 18.68 -5.79
N VAL A 69 7.05 18.62 -5.69
CA VAL A 69 6.35 17.63 -4.85
C VAL A 69 6.60 16.22 -5.35
N LEU A 70 6.57 15.99 -6.67
CA LEU A 70 6.78 14.66 -7.26
C LEU A 70 8.21 14.15 -7.09
N ILE A 71 9.21 15.02 -7.30
CA ILE A 71 10.62 14.71 -7.09
C ILE A 71 10.85 14.39 -5.61
N TYR A 72 10.36 15.27 -4.71
CA TYR A 72 10.47 15.05 -3.28
C TYR A 72 9.83 13.72 -2.87
N PHE A 73 8.58 13.48 -3.28
CA PHE A 73 7.84 12.29 -2.92
C PHE A 73 8.53 11.01 -3.41
N SER A 74 9.11 11.03 -4.62
CA SER A 74 9.86 9.92 -5.20
C SER A 74 11.13 9.64 -4.41
N LEU A 75 11.93 10.67 -4.13
CA LEU A 75 13.17 10.53 -3.35
C LEU A 75 12.89 10.10 -1.90
N ALA A 76 11.90 10.69 -1.26
CA ALA A 76 11.47 10.33 0.09
C ALA A 76 10.93 8.89 0.13
N THR A 77 10.21 8.43 -0.90
CA THR A 77 9.76 7.04 -1.03
C THR A 77 10.95 6.07 -1.13
N LEU A 78 11.96 6.39 -1.96
CA LEU A 78 13.17 5.58 -2.08
C LEU A 78 13.97 5.55 -0.76
N ALA A 79 14.08 6.71 -0.09
CA ALA A 79 14.73 6.80 1.22
C ALA A 79 13.98 5.98 2.28
N CYS A 80 12.64 6.09 2.33
CA CYS A 80 11.80 5.30 3.23
C CYS A 80 11.97 3.79 3.00
N PHE A 81 12.01 3.36 1.74
CA PHE A 81 12.31 1.97 1.38
C PHE A 81 13.70 1.55 1.86
N GLY A 82 14.74 2.36 1.59
CA GLY A 82 16.12 2.07 2.02
C GLY A 82 16.25 2.00 3.54
N LEU A 83 15.61 2.90 4.28
CA LEU A 83 15.57 2.90 5.74
C LEU A 83 14.86 1.66 6.28
N ALA A 84 13.68 1.34 5.74
CA ALA A 84 12.94 0.14 6.12
C ALA A 84 13.73 -1.14 5.86
N TRP A 85 14.37 -1.23 4.69
CA TRP A 85 15.16 -2.40 4.32
C TRP A 85 16.45 -2.52 5.13
N GLY A 86 17.18 -1.41 5.32
CA GLY A 86 18.37 -1.37 6.16
C GLY A 86 18.08 -1.77 7.61
N TRP A 87 16.97 -1.27 8.16
CA TRP A 87 16.49 -1.69 9.49
C TRP A 87 16.15 -3.18 9.53
N ALA A 88 15.48 -3.71 8.50
CA ALA A 88 15.16 -5.13 8.40
C ALA A 88 16.43 -6.00 8.35
N ILE A 89 17.46 -5.58 7.62
CA ILE A 89 18.76 -6.28 7.57
C ILE A 89 19.40 -6.33 8.95
N TRP A 90 19.30 -5.25 9.72
CA TRP A 90 19.92 -5.16 11.05
C TRP A 90 19.16 -5.92 12.14
N ARG A 91 17.82 -5.83 12.16
CA ARG A 91 17.00 -6.27 13.30
C ARG A 91 16.10 -7.47 13.02
N CYS A 92 15.90 -7.87 11.77
CA CYS A 92 14.91 -8.90 11.42
C CYS A 92 15.57 -10.21 10.94
N PRO A 93 14.97 -11.37 11.26
CA PRO A 93 15.35 -12.66 10.67
C PRO A 93 15.29 -12.61 9.15
N LYS A 94 16.24 -13.27 8.47
CA LYS A 94 16.35 -13.21 6.99
C LYS A 94 15.05 -13.57 6.26
N ALA A 95 14.31 -14.56 6.78
CA ALA A 95 13.06 -15.03 6.20
C ALA A 95 11.95 -13.95 6.18
N ASP A 96 11.96 -13.05 7.16
CA ASP A 96 10.91 -12.02 7.32
C ASP A 96 11.31 -10.65 6.76
N ARG A 97 12.57 -10.46 6.32
CA ARG A 97 13.07 -9.15 5.86
C ARG A 97 12.26 -8.56 4.71
N GLY A 98 11.86 -9.38 3.75
CA GLY A 98 11.03 -8.95 2.63
C GLY A 98 9.66 -8.45 3.09
N ILE A 99 8.99 -9.25 3.92
CA ILE A 99 7.66 -8.93 4.45
C ILE A 99 7.72 -7.70 5.37
N TYR A 100 8.69 -7.65 6.28
CA TYR A 100 8.89 -6.53 7.19
C TYR A 100 9.12 -5.22 6.44
N THR A 101 10.03 -5.25 5.46
CA THR A 101 10.36 -4.07 4.65
C THR A 101 9.11 -3.58 3.94
N GLN A 102 8.44 -4.46 3.19
CA GLN A 102 7.21 -4.13 2.48
C GLN A 102 6.15 -3.57 3.40
N GLY A 103 5.91 -4.21 4.55
CA GLY A 103 4.96 -3.73 5.55
C GLY A 103 5.29 -2.33 6.06
N ALA A 104 6.58 -2.03 6.24
CA ALA A 104 7.05 -0.78 6.80
C ALA A 104 6.99 0.41 5.83
N PHE A 105 7.16 0.23 4.52
CA PHE A 105 7.18 1.38 3.57
C PHE A 105 5.91 1.49 2.70
N ARG A 106 5.22 0.38 2.42
CA ARG A 106 4.12 0.34 1.44
C ARG A 106 2.78 0.77 2.04
N GLY A 107 2.44 2.05 1.88
CA GLY A 107 1.14 2.61 2.27
C GLY A 107 -0.02 2.30 1.31
N ASN A 108 -1.24 2.29 1.84
CA ASN A 108 -2.51 2.18 1.13
C ASN A 108 -2.94 3.53 0.53
N ASN A 109 -2.07 4.11 -0.30
CA ASN A 109 -2.19 5.50 -0.70
C ASN A 109 -3.28 5.73 -1.74
N ALA A 110 -3.54 4.74 -2.61
CA ALA A 110 -4.57 4.84 -3.64
C ALA A 110 -6.00 4.83 -3.07
N ILE A 111 -6.20 4.29 -1.87
CA ILE A 111 -7.52 4.21 -1.23
C ILE A 111 -7.58 5.17 -0.04
N ILE A 112 -6.79 4.90 1.00
CA ILE A 112 -6.87 5.66 2.26
C ILE A 112 -6.17 7.01 2.10
N GLY A 113 -4.97 7.05 1.52
CA GLY A 113 -4.23 8.30 1.30
C GLY A 113 -5.02 9.30 0.43
N LEU A 114 -5.55 8.83 -0.69
CA LEU A 114 -6.35 9.64 -1.62
C LEU A 114 -7.67 10.11 -0.98
N ALA A 115 -8.39 9.21 -0.28
CA ALA A 115 -9.64 9.59 0.38
C ALA A 115 -9.43 10.67 1.44
N LEU A 116 -8.38 10.56 2.26
CA LEU A 116 -8.03 11.57 3.25
C LEU A 116 -7.57 12.89 2.61
N ALA A 117 -6.81 12.83 1.51
CA ALA A 117 -6.41 14.02 0.78
C ALA A 117 -7.61 14.76 0.17
N ALA A 118 -8.53 14.03 -0.46
CA ALA A 118 -9.76 14.55 -1.03
C ALA A 118 -10.66 15.19 0.03
N SER A 119 -10.80 14.52 1.17
CA SER A 119 -11.51 15.01 2.35
C SER A 119 -10.99 16.37 2.83
N MET A 120 -9.68 16.49 3.05
CA MET A 120 -9.09 17.67 3.67
C MET A 120 -8.87 18.83 2.70
N TYR A 121 -8.61 18.53 1.43
CA TYR A 121 -8.15 19.51 0.44
C TYR A 121 -9.04 19.58 -0.81
N GLY A 122 -10.19 18.91 -0.81
CA GLY A 122 -11.16 18.93 -1.92
C GLY A 122 -10.54 18.51 -3.25
N ASP A 123 -10.92 19.20 -4.32
CA ASP A 123 -10.47 18.93 -5.69
C ASP A 123 -8.94 18.96 -5.83
N TYR A 124 -8.26 19.84 -5.07
CA TYR A 124 -6.80 19.89 -5.07
C TYR A 124 -6.19 18.61 -4.50
N GLY A 125 -6.77 18.09 -3.41
CA GLY A 125 -6.39 16.81 -2.82
C GLY A 125 -6.64 15.63 -3.75
N ILE A 126 -7.77 15.64 -4.47
CA ILE A 126 -8.09 14.62 -5.48
C ILE A 126 -7.07 14.63 -6.61
N SER A 127 -6.78 15.80 -7.19
CA SER A 127 -5.87 15.92 -8.34
C SER A 127 -4.44 15.54 -7.95
N LEU A 128 -3.85 16.20 -6.94
CA LEU A 128 -2.48 15.89 -6.52
C LEU A 128 -2.37 14.47 -5.98
N GLY A 129 -3.37 14.02 -5.22
CA GLY A 129 -3.44 12.66 -4.70
C GLY A 129 -3.45 11.61 -5.81
N ALA A 130 -4.22 11.81 -6.88
CA ALA A 130 -4.27 10.87 -8.00
C ALA A 130 -2.88 10.69 -8.65
N VAL A 131 -2.16 11.80 -8.88
CA VAL A 131 -0.80 11.77 -9.43
C VAL A 131 0.16 11.04 -8.49
N LEU A 132 0.11 11.35 -7.18
CA LEU A 132 0.93 10.65 -6.18
C LEU A 132 0.57 9.16 -6.08
N ALA A 133 -0.70 8.80 -6.20
CA ALA A 133 -1.14 7.40 -6.16
C ALA A 133 -0.60 6.61 -7.36
N ALA A 134 -0.57 7.21 -8.54
CA ALA A 134 0.07 6.62 -9.73
C ALA A 134 1.57 6.39 -9.52
N LEU A 135 2.30 7.37 -8.97
CA LEU A 135 3.72 7.20 -8.64
C LEU A 135 3.93 6.08 -7.60
N VAL A 136 3.11 6.06 -6.56
CA VAL A 136 3.13 5.03 -5.52
C VAL A 136 2.94 3.64 -6.13
N ILE A 137 1.98 3.48 -7.03
CA ILE A 137 1.74 2.21 -7.73
C ILE A 137 3.05 1.72 -8.38
N LEU A 138 3.77 2.59 -9.08
CA LEU A 138 5.03 2.23 -9.73
C LEU A 138 6.11 1.84 -8.71
N PHE A 139 6.40 2.73 -7.75
CA PHE A 139 7.46 2.51 -6.77
C PHE A 139 7.15 1.33 -5.86
N TYR A 140 5.98 1.29 -5.23
CA TYR A 140 5.65 0.28 -4.25
C TYR A 140 5.54 -1.10 -4.88
N ASN A 141 4.98 -1.25 -6.08
CA ASN A 141 4.92 -2.56 -6.72
C ASN A 141 6.31 -3.04 -7.16
N THR A 142 7.13 -2.15 -7.73
CA THR A 142 8.48 -2.50 -8.18
C THR A 142 9.38 -2.85 -7.00
N LEU A 143 9.51 -1.95 -6.01
CA LEU A 143 10.39 -2.13 -4.85
C LEU A 143 9.94 -3.30 -3.96
N SER A 144 8.62 -3.50 -3.78
CA SER A 144 8.11 -4.65 -3.01
C SER A 144 8.42 -5.96 -3.73
N THR A 145 8.24 -6.00 -5.06
CA THR A 145 8.57 -7.19 -5.86
C THR A 145 10.05 -7.53 -5.75
N ILE A 146 10.93 -6.53 -5.85
CA ILE A 146 12.38 -6.72 -5.72
C ILE A 146 12.73 -7.28 -4.35
N VAL A 147 12.29 -6.64 -3.26
CA VAL A 147 12.66 -7.08 -1.91
C VAL A 147 12.08 -8.45 -1.57
N LEU A 148 10.87 -8.77 -2.02
CA LEU A 148 10.29 -10.10 -1.87
C LEU A 148 11.06 -11.15 -2.67
N ALA A 149 11.45 -10.86 -3.91
CA ALA A 149 12.22 -11.79 -4.73
C ALA A 149 13.59 -12.09 -4.13
N VAL A 150 14.27 -11.09 -3.56
CA VAL A 150 15.57 -11.23 -2.88
C VAL A 150 15.51 -12.21 -1.69
N TYR A 151 14.41 -12.21 -0.94
CA TYR A 151 14.24 -13.06 0.25
C TYR A 151 13.27 -14.23 0.03
N SER A 152 12.84 -14.49 -1.21
CA SER A 152 11.90 -15.56 -1.49
C SER A 152 12.55 -16.93 -1.20
N PRO A 153 11.82 -17.86 -0.56
CA PRO A 153 12.32 -19.21 -0.36
C PRO A 153 12.33 -20.05 -1.65
N VAL A 154 11.62 -19.61 -2.69
CA VAL A 154 11.44 -20.37 -3.95
C VAL A 154 12.34 -19.83 -5.06
N ILE A 155 12.60 -18.53 -5.08
CA ILE A 155 13.44 -17.89 -6.11
C ILE A 155 14.91 -18.02 -5.71
N LYS A 156 15.75 -18.51 -6.62
CA LYS A 156 17.19 -18.52 -6.39
C LYS A 156 17.70 -17.09 -6.24
N SER A 157 18.56 -16.85 -5.25
CA SER A 157 19.09 -15.51 -4.94
C SER A 157 20.13 -14.99 -5.96
N ASP A 158 20.26 -15.62 -7.13
CA ASP A 158 21.15 -15.14 -8.18
C ASP A 158 20.53 -13.97 -8.97
N PRO A 159 21.34 -13.02 -9.49
CA PRO A 159 20.82 -11.83 -10.16
C PRO A 159 19.91 -12.12 -11.35
N TRP A 160 20.14 -13.21 -12.08
CA TRP A 160 19.37 -13.57 -13.26
C TRP A 160 17.98 -14.10 -12.90
N SER A 161 17.89 -14.99 -11.89
CA SER A 161 16.62 -15.50 -11.38
C SER A 161 15.76 -14.38 -10.79
N ILE A 162 16.37 -13.44 -10.07
CA ILE A 162 15.67 -12.25 -9.54
C ILE A 162 15.18 -11.38 -10.69
N PHE A 163 16.04 -11.05 -11.66
CA PHE A 163 15.65 -10.25 -12.83
C PHE A 163 14.48 -10.89 -13.60
N LYS A 164 14.57 -12.20 -13.87
CA LYS A 164 13.50 -12.95 -14.53
C LYS A 164 12.20 -12.88 -13.73
N SER A 165 12.25 -13.08 -12.42
CA SER A 165 11.07 -13.02 -11.55
C SER A 165 10.43 -11.63 -11.51
N VAL A 166 11.23 -10.57 -11.58
CA VAL A 166 10.75 -9.18 -11.62
C VAL A 166 10.06 -8.93 -12.96
N VAL A 167 10.69 -9.27 -14.08
CA VAL A 167 10.11 -9.04 -15.42
C VAL A 167 8.86 -9.91 -15.66
N SER A 168 8.82 -11.13 -15.11
CA SER A 168 7.64 -12.01 -15.21
C SER A 168 6.56 -11.71 -14.16
N ASN A 169 6.75 -10.71 -13.29
CA ASN A 169 5.77 -10.39 -12.27
C ASN A 169 4.52 -9.77 -12.92
N PRO A 170 3.30 -10.32 -12.68
CA PRO A 170 2.10 -9.87 -13.37
C PRO A 170 1.76 -8.39 -13.08
N LEU A 171 2.16 -7.85 -11.93
CA LEU A 171 1.99 -6.43 -11.61
C LEU A 171 2.92 -5.56 -12.46
N ILE A 172 4.17 -5.99 -12.65
CA ILE A 172 5.16 -5.26 -13.47
C ILE A 172 4.76 -5.32 -14.94
N VAL A 173 4.36 -6.49 -15.42
CA VAL A 173 3.84 -6.66 -16.79
C VAL A 173 2.63 -5.75 -17.02
N SER A 174 1.67 -5.71 -16.10
CA SER A 174 0.51 -4.82 -16.19
C SER A 174 0.91 -3.35 -16.34
N VAL A 175 1.84 -2.88 -15.50
CA VAL A 175 2.37 -1.51 -15.56
C VAL A 175 3.05 -1.22 -16.90
N LEU A 176 3.92 -2.13 -17.36
CA LEU A 176 4.66 -1.98 -18.61
C LEU A 176 3.74 -1.98 -19.84
N VAL A 177 2.67 -2.76 -19.81
CA VAL A 177 1.65 -2.81 -20.87
C VAL A 177 0.72 -1.59 -20.81
N ALA A 178 0.43 -1.06 -19.62
CA ALA A 178 -0.42 0.12 -19.45
C ALA A 178 0.25 1.41 -19.92
N ALA A 179 1.57 1.56 -19.73
CA ALA A 179 2.29 2.78 -20.07
C ALA A 179 2.15 3.21 -21.55
N PRO A 180 2.29 2.32 -22.55
CA PRO A 180 2.02 2.67 -23.95
C PRO A 180 0.56 3.07 -24.23
N PHE A 181 -0.41 2.41 -23.58
CA PHE A 181 -1.83 2.78 -23.71
C PHE A 181 -2.10 4.18 -23.18
N ALA A 182 -1.55 4.50 -22.01
CA ALA A 182 -1.66 5.83 -21.42
C ALA A 182 -0.94 6.90 -22.27
N TYR A 183 0.28 6.62 -22.74
CA TYR A 183 1.09 7.57 -23.51
C TYR A 183 0.48 7.91 -24.88
N TRP A 184 0.02 6.91 -25.62
CA TRP A 184 -0.60 7.10 -26.94
C TRP A 184 -2.11 7.35 -26.87
N GLN A 185 -2.69 7.43 -25.67
CA GLN A 185 -4.13 7.61 -25.46
C GLN A 185 -4.96 6.56 -26.23
N ILE A 186 -4.49 5.31 -26.19
CA ILE A 186 -5.16 4.18 -26.86
C ILE A 186 -6.44 3.86 -26.10
N GLY A 187 -7.58 4.18 -26.71
CA GLY A 187 -8.89 3.88 -26.15
C GLY A 187 -9.12 2.37 -25.99
N ILE A 188 -9.70 1.99 -24.85
CA ILE A 188 -10.13 0.61 -24.58
C ILE A 188 -11.62 0.50 -24.95
N PRO A 189 -12.07 -0.57 -25.61
CA PRO A 189 -13.50 -0.78 -25.85
C PRO A 189 -14.29 -0.80 -24.53
N ASN A 190 -15.43 -0.10 -24.47
CA ASN A 190 -16.24 0.06 -23.24
C ASN A 190 -16.56 -1.25 -22.51
N TRP A 191 -16.82 -2.34 -23.25
CA TRP A 191 -17.13 -3.65 -22.66
C TRP A 191 -15.93 -4.26 -21.94
N LEU A 192 -14.72 -4.08 -22.49
CA LEU A 192 -13.48 -4.61 -21.92
C LEU A 192 -13.07 -3.78 -20.70
N GLU A 193 -13.19 -2.46 -20.80
CA GLU A 193 -12.94 -1.55 -19.69
C GLU A 193 -13.88 -1.86 -18.51
N THR A 194 -15.18 -2.06 -18.78
CA THR A 194 -16.16 -2.42 -17.76
C THR A 194 -15.84 -3.76 -17.09
N SER A 195 -15.45 -4.76 -17.88
CA SER A 195 -15.03 -6.07 -17.37
C SER A 195 -13.78 -5.97 -16.50
N GLY A 196 -12.78 -5.19 -16.94
CA GLY A 196 -11.59 -4.90 -16.15
C GLY A 196 -11.92 -4.16 -14.86
N ARG A 197 -12.92 -3.26 -14.88
CA ARG A 197 -13.40 -2.53 -13.70
C ARG A 197 -14.00 -3.47 -12.66
N TYR A 198 -14.78 -4.47 -13.08
CA TYR A 198 -15.31 -5.49 -12.16
C TYR A 198 -14.17 -6.25 -11.46
N LEU A 199 -13.14 -6.66 -12.22
CA LEU A 199 -11.95 -7.29 -11.65
C LEU A 199 -11.23 -6.34 -10.68
N ALA A 200 -10.99 -5.10 -11.10
CA ALA A 200 -10.31 -4.10 -10.28
C ALA A 200 -11.03 -3.86 -8.94
N GLN A 201 -12.35 -3.69 -8.96
CA GLN A 201 -13.19 -3.46 -7.79
C GLN A 201 -13.24 -4.67 -6.84
N MET A 202 -13.05 -5.90 -7.34
CA MET A 202 -12.98 -7.11 -6.52
C MET A 202 -11.68 -7.21 -5.70
N THR A 203 -10.61 -6.56 -6.15
CA THR A 203 -9.26 -6.69 -5.58
C THR A 203 -9.20 -6.43 -4.07
N LEU A 204 -9.69 -5.26 -3.63
CA LEU A 204 -9.59 -4.85 -2.24
C LEU A 204 -10.51 -5.68 -1.33
N PRO A 205 -11.82 -5.83 -1.62
CA PRO A 205 -12.71 -6.64 -0.79
C PRO A 205 -12.22 -8.08 -0.61
N LEU A 206 -11.80 -8.74 -1.69
CA LEU A 206 -11.35 -10.13 -1.63
C LEU A 206 -10.03 -10.27 -0.87
N ALA A 207 -9.08 -9.34 -1.06
CA ALA A 207 -7.84 -9.31 -0.28
C ALA A 207 -8.11 -9.15 1.22
N LEU A 208 -9.02 -8.25 1.61
CA LEU A 208 -9.37 -8.01 3.01
C LEU A 208 -10.10 -9.20 3.65
N ILE A 209 -10.99 -9.89 2.91
CA ILE A 209 -11.58 -11.16 3.38
C ILE A 209 -10.49 -12.19 3.64
N CYS A 210 -9.53 -12.34 2.73
CA CYS A 210 -8.41 -13.29 2.88
C CYS A 210 -7.52 -12.96 4.07
N ILE A 211 -7.21 -11.68 4.29
CA ILE A 211 -6.48 -11.20 5.47
C ILE A 211 -7.27 -11.57 6.74
N GLY A 212 -8.56 -11.22 6.78
CA GLY A 212 -9.46 -11.52 7.89
C GLY A 212 -9.52 -13.00 8.23
N GLY A 213 -9.63 -13.86 7.22
CA GLY A 213 -9.66 -15.32 7.39
C GLY A 213 -8.31 -15.92 7.80
N THR A 214 -7.21 -15.19 7.67
CA THR A 214 -5.88 -15.59 8.14
C THR A 214 -5.60 -15.13 9.58
N LEU A 215 -6.38 -14.19 10.11
CA LEU A 215 -6.17 -13.69 11.45
C LEU A 215 -6.43 -14.79 12.48
N SER A 216 -5.34 -15.23 13.13
CA SER A 216 -5.41 -16.06 14.32
C SER A 216 -4.75 -15.32 15.49
N LEU A 217 -5.35 -15.45 16.68
CA LEU A 217 -4.82 -14.82 17.90
C LEU A 217 -3.40 -15.33 18.22
N ALA A 218 -3.11 -16.59 17.86
CA ALA A 218 -1.80 -17.20 18.01
C ALA A 218 -0.77 -16.59 17.05
N ALA A 219 -1.11 -16.40 15.77
CA ALA A 219 -0.24 -15.78 14.79
C ALA A 219 0.08 -14.31 15.13
N LEU A 220 -0.92 -13.56 15.63
CA LEU A 220 -0.73 -12.18 16.08
C LEU A 220 0.24 -12.10 17.27
N ARG A 221 0.18 -13.08 18.18
CA ARG A 221 1.06 -13.15 19.35
C ARG A 221 2.49 -13.54 18.96
N ASN A 222 2.66 -14.51 18.06
CA ASN A 222 3.97 -15.00 17.63
C ASN A 222 4.72 -14.01 16.74
N SER A 223 4.01 -13.29 15.86
CA SER A 223 4.59 -12.28 14.97
C SER A 223 4.56 -10.87 15.56
N GLY A 224 4.07 -10.72 16.80
CA GLY A 224 3.65 -9.44 17.37
C GLY A 224 4.76 -8.39 17.46
N GLU A 225 5.97 -8.77 17.87
CA GLU A 225 7.08 -7.81 18.00
C GLU A 225 7.55 -7.27 16.64
N LEU A 226 7.75 -8.15 15.65
CA LEU A 226 8.14 -7.75 14.30
C LEU A 226 7.02 -6.94 13.63
N ALA A 227 5.77 -7.37 13.79
CA ALA A 227 4.61 -6.67 13.24
C ALA A 227 4.46 -5.27 13.85
N MET A 228 4.59 -5.16 15.16
CA MET A 228 4.55 -3.87 15.87
C MET A 228 5.70 -2.96 15.45
N SER A 229 6.92 -3.50 15.38
CA SER A 229 8.11 -2.74 14.96
C SER A 229 7.97 -2.19 13.52
N SER A 230 7.52 -3.03 12.58
CA SER A 230 7.24 -2.60 11.20
C SER A 230 6.11 -1.55 11.16
N SER A 231 5.07 -1.73 11.97
CA SER A 231 3.94 -0.81 12.05
C SER A 231 4.33 0.55 12.63
N LEU A 232 5.16 0.58 13.66
CA LEU A 232 5.71 1.81 14.24
C LEU A 232 6.59 2.55 13.22
N LEU A 233 7.42 1.81 12.47
CA LEU A 233 8.22 2.38 11.40
C LEU A 233 7.30 3.02 10.33
N LYS A 234 6.24 2.31 9.92
CA LYS A 234 5.29 2.79 8.90
C LYS A 234 4.45 3.99 9.33
N MET A 235 3.94 3.98 10.56
CA MET A 235 2.90 4.91 11.01
C MET A 235 3.45 6.09 11.81
N VAL A 236 4.69 6.00 12.30
CA VAL A 236 5.31 7.03 13.14
C VAL A 236 6.61 7.51 12.53
N SER A 237 7.62 6.63 12.43
CA SER A 237 8.97 7.05 12.08
C SER A 237 9.10 7.56 10.64
N LEU A 238 8.63 6.79 9.65
CA LEU A 238 8.72 7.20 8.24
C LEU A 238 7.86 8.43 7.92
N PRO A 239 6.59 8.53 8.37
CA PRO A 239 5.79 9.74 8.17
C PRO A 239 6.43 10.96 8.84
N ALA A 240 6.97 10.82 10.06
CA ALA A 240 7.65 11.93 10.74
C ALA A 240 8.90 12.39 9.96
N LEU A 241 9.75 11.46 9.54
CA LEU A 241 10.96 11.77 8.78
C LEU A 241 10.65 12.39 7.41
N ALA A 242 9.71 11.82 6.67
CA ALA A 242 9.30 12.34 5.37
C ALA A 242 8.58 13.69 5.50
N THR A 243 7.75 13.89 6.51
CA THR A 243 7.07 15.17 6.69
C THR A 243 8.04 16.26 7.14
N LEU A 244 8.98 15.93 8.04
CA LEU A 244 10.05 16.84 8.45
C LEU A 244 10.93 17.21 7.25
N GLY A 245 11.33 16.23 6.44
CA GLY A 245 12.10 16.48 5.23
C GLY A 245 11.35 17.39 4.24
N ALA A 246 10.04 17.16 4.06
CA ALA A 246 9.22 18.00 3.20
C ALA A 246 9.16 19.44 3.72
N TRP A 247 8.97 19.61 5.03
CA TRP A 247 8.95 20.91 5.66
C TRP A 247 10.30 21.64 5.53
N LEU A 248 11.43 20.94 5.69
CA LEU A 248 12.76 21.51 5.49
C LEU A 248 13.02 21.91 4.03
N CYS A 249 12.46 21.17 3.06
CA CYS A 249 12.48 21.54 1.64
C CYS A 249 11.55 22.72 1.29
N GLY A 250 10.83 23.27 2.26
CA GLY A 250 9.98 24.46 2.07
C GLY A 250 8.51 24.18 1.74
N PHE A 251 8.08 22.91 1.68
CA PHE A 251 6.67 22.59 1.44
C PHE A 251 5.79 23.05 2.62
N ARG A 252 4.65 23.67 2.33
CA ARG A 252 3.69 24.21 3.31
C ARG A 252 2.26 24.03 2.80
N GLY A 253 1.28 24.23 3.68
CA GLY A 253 -0.14 24.17 3.34
C GLY A 253 -0.55 22.79 2.84
N ALA A 254 -1.39 22.78 1.81
CA ALA A 254 -1.96 21.55 1.27
C ALA A 254 -0.92 20.52 0.78
N GLU A 255 0.20 20.97 0.21
CA GLU A 255 1.25 20.06 -0.28
C GLU A 255 1.88 19.25 0.85
N LEU A 256 2.24 19.92 1.95
CA LEU A 256 2.82 19.27 3.12
C LEU A 256 1.82 18.32 3.77
N GLY A 257 0.56 18.73 3.88
CA GLY A 257 -0.51 17.89 4.41
C GLY A 257 -0.75 16.64 3.56
N ILE A 258 -0.83 16.77 2.24
CA ILE A 258 -1.02 15.62 1.34
C ILE A 258 0.18 14.67 1.40
N LEU A 259 1.42 15.19 1.42
CA LEU A 259 2.62 14.37 1.62
C LEU A 259 2.56 13.59 2.95
N PHE A 260 2.20 14.26 4.04
CA PHE A 260 2.00 13.60 5.34
C PHE A 260 0.95 12.49 5.26
N LEU A 261 -0.22 12.76 4.66
CA LEU A 261 -1.31 11.78 4.53
C LEU A 261 -0.88 10.55 3.71
N TYR A 262 -0.07 10.74 2.67
CA TYR A 262 0.44 9.66 1.84
C TYR A 262 1.48 8.81 2.57
N PHE A 263 2.44 9.43 3.27
CA PHE A 263 3.40 8.67 4.06
C PHE A 263 2.76 8.05 5.30
N GLY A 264 1.80 8.73 5.92
CA GLY A 264 1.05 8.31 7.11
C GLY A 264 -0.12 7.37 6.86
N SER A 265 -0.36 6.95 5.60
CA SER A 265 -1.40 5.97 5.28
C SER A 265 -0.96 4.56 5.71
N PRO A 266 -1.89 3.71 6.22
CA PRO A 266 -1.56 2.39 6.75
C PRO A 266 -1.09 1.43 5.67
N THR A 267 -0.54 0.27 6.05
CA THR A 267 0.02 -0.68 5.10
C THR A 267 -1.04 -1.19 4.12
N ALA A 268 -0.68 -1.26 2.83
CA ALA A 268 -1.61 -1.71 1.79
C ALA A 268 -1.99 -3.20 1.93
N ALA A 269 -3.27 -3.52 1.74
CA ALA A 269 -3.77 -4.90 1.74
C ALA A 269 -3.07 -5.81 0.71
N ALA A 270 -2.62 -5.23 -0.41
CA ALA A 270 -1.82 -5.92 -1.42
C ALA A 270 -0.57 -6.60 -0.84
N SER A 271 -0.02 -6.10 0.28
CA SER A 271 1.15 -6.71 0.93
C SER A 271 0.91 -8.15 1.37
N PHE A 272 -0.29 -8.46 1.85
CA PHE A 272 -0.67 -9.83 2.21
C PHE A 272 -0.68 -10.75 0.99
N VAL A 273 -1.35 -10.31 -0.08
CA VAL A 273 -1.52 -11.12 -1.29
C VAL A 273 -0.16 -11.38 -1.95
N MET A 274 0.72 -10.39 -2.01
CA MET A 274 2.09 -10.55 -2.51
C MET A 274 2.93 -11.47 -1.61
N ALA A 275 2.80 -11.34 -0.29
CA ALA A 275 3.49 -12.22 0.66
C ALA A 275 3.07 -13.68 0.48
N ARG A 276 1.77 -13.94 0.31
CA ARG A 276 1.23 -15.28 0.08
C ARG A 276 1.70 -15.84 -1.26
N ALA A 277 1.63 -15.05 -2.34
CA ALA A 277 2.12 -15.45 -3.66
C ALA A 277 3.63 -15.74 -3.69
N ALA A 278 4.41 -15.04 -2.87
CA ALA A 278 5.85 -15.26 -2.73
C ALA A 278 6.22 -16.44 -1.79
N ASN A 279 5.24 -17.17 -1.25
CA ASN A 279 5.42 -18.17 -0.19
C ASN A 279 6.16 -17.62 1.04
N GLY A 280 5.96 -16.35 1.34
CA GLY A 280 6.50 -15.68 2.52
C GLY A 280 5.57 -15.74 3.73
N ASN A 281 6.01 -15.10 4.81
CA ASN A 281 5.27 -14.96 6.06
C ASN A 281 4.06 -14.00 5.90
N HIS A 282 3.00 -14.50 5.29
CA HIS A 282 1.74 -13.79 5.06
C HIS A 282 0.97 -13.51 6.36
N GLU A 283 1.21 -14.27 7.43
CA GLU A 283 0.68 -13.96 8.78
C GLU A 283 1.27 -12.66 9.33
N LEU A 284 2.58 -12.46 9.20
CA LEU A 284 3.25 -11.20 9.56
C LEU A 284 2.68 -10.03 8.72
N ALA A 285 2.48 -10.24 7.41
CA ALA A 285 1.86 -9.21 6.56
C ALA A 285 0.44 -8.85 7.03
N ALA A 286 -0.39 -9.85 7.35
CA ALA A 286 -1.73 -9.64 7.89
C ALA A 286 -1.70 -8.86 9.21
N ALA A 287 -0.81 -9.24 10.13
CA ALA A 287 -0.65 -8.56 11.41
C ALA A 287 -0.25 -7.09 11.25
N ILE A 288 0.72 -6.78 10.38
CA ILE A 288 1.14 -5.40 10.08
C ILE A 288 -0.04 -4.59 9.52
N ILE A 289 -0.80 -5.15 8.58
CA ILE A 289 -1.96 -4.45 8.00
C ILE A 289 -2.98 -4.10 9.07
N VAL A 290 -3.33 -5.05 9.95
CA VAL A 290 -4.29 -4.79 11.04
C VAL A 290 -3.76 -3.73 12.00
N ILE A 291 -2.53 -3.88 12.49
CA ILE A 291 -1.93 -2.95 13.45
C ILE A 291 -1.84 -1.55 12.86
N THR A 292 -1.31 -1.41 11.63
CA THR A 292 -1.21 -0.09 10.98
C THR A 292 -2.57 0.54 10.71
N THR A 293 -3.59 -0.25 10.34
CA THR A 293 -4.95 0.26 10.13
C THR A 293 -5.56 0.79 11.42
N VAL A 294 -5.38 0.10 12.55
CA VAL A 294 -5.80 0.59 13.87
C VAL A 294 -5.01 1.84 14.27
N MET A 295 -3.69 1.82 14.08
CA MET A 295 -2.83 2.96 14.39
C MET A 295 -3.20 4.20 13.57
N ALA A 296 -3.60 4.06 12.31
CA ALA A 296 -3.95 5.18 11.43
C ALA A 296 -5.03 6.09 12.03
N ALA A 297 -6.05 5.53 12.68
CA ALA A 297 -7.08 6.32 13.35
C ALA A 297 -6.50 7.28 14.40
N VAL A 298 -5.38 6.92 15.04
CA VAL A 298 -4.73 7.74 16.07
C VAL A 298 -3.60 8.58 15.49
N THR A 299 -2.65 7.97 14.78
CA THR A 299 -1.43 8.62 14.30
C THR A 299 -1.72 9.68 13.24
N THR A 300 -2.68 9.44 12.34
CA THR A 300 -3.07 10.41 11.32
C THR A 300 -3.70 11.65 11.96
N ASN A 301 -4.59 11.45 12.94
CA ASN A 301 -5.22 12.56 13.66
C ASN A 301 -4.22 13.39 14.47
N ILE A 302 -3.31 12.74 15.20
CA ILE A 302 -2.27 13.43 15.97
C ILE A 302 -1.33 14.18 15.03
N GLY A 303 -0.91 13.55 13.92
CA GLY A 303 -0.01 14.20 12.96
C GLY A 303 -0.64 15.43 12.31
N ILE A 304 -1.89 15.36 11.85
CA ILE A 304 -2.61 16.53 11.32
C ILE A 304 -2.72 17.63 12.37
N PHE A 305 -3.09 17.29 13.61
CA PHE A 305 -3.19 18.25 14.70
C PHE A 305 -1.88 19.00 14.94
N LEU A 306 -0.75 18.27 15.00
CA LEU A 306 0.56 18.87 15.20
C LEU A 306 0.95 19.80 14.05
N LEU A 307 0.67 19.41 12.81
CA LEU A 307 0.96 20.23 11.64
C LEU A 307 0.11 21.52 11.61
N GLN A 308 -1.18 21.43 11.98
CA GLN A 308 -2.09 22.58 12.10
C GLN A 308 -1.68 23.50 13.24
N TRP A 309 -1.38 22.93 14.41
CA TRP A 309 -0.95 23.69 15.59
C TRP A 309 0.37 24.44 15.34
N GLY A 310 1.30 23.84 14.59
CA GLY A 310 2.52 24.49 14.13
C GLY A 310 2.32 25.55 13.04
N GLY A 311 1.10 25.71 12.51
CA GLY A 311 0.78 26.65 11.43
C GLY A 311 1.43 26.27 10.09
N TRP A 312 1.75 24.99 9.88
CA TRP A 312 2.42 24.51 8.67
C TRP A 312 1.46 24.02 7.60
N ILE A 313 0.25 23.61 7.99
CA ILE A 313 -0.86 23.22 7.10
C ILE A 313 -2.16 23.91 7.47
#